data_AF-A0AA35K242-F1
#
_entry.id   AF-A0AA35K242-F1
#
_cell.length_a   1.000
_cell.length_b   1.000
_cell.length_c   1.000
_cell.angle_alpha   90.00
_cell.angle_beta   90.00
_cell.angle_gamma   90.00
#
_symmetry.space_group_name_H-M   'P 1'
#
loop_
_entity.id
_entity.type
_entity.pdbx_description
1 polymer ?
#
loop_
_entity_poly.entity_id
_entity_poly.type
_entity_poly.pdbx_seq_one_letter_code
_entity_poly.pdbx_strand_id
1 'polypeptide(L)' 'MDVTPKKCTKIVTLQEHTAKTYQEIASVVGVSLATASRVIKLKQETGSVSPKRKGKCGHKKKTTPTDDASLLRQSKKDPH' A
#
# COMPACT_ATOMS: atom_id res chain seq x y z
N MET A 1 -1.00 -6.44 15.26
CA MET A 1 0.05 -5.47 15.59
C MET A 1 0.07 -4.41 14.51
N ASP A 2 -0.56 -3.27 14.75
CA ASP A 2 -0.59 -2.18 13.78
C ASP A 2 0.80 -1.55 13.65
N VAL A 3 1.32 -1.55 12.43
CA VAL A 3 2.60 -0.95 12.10
C VAL A 3 2.36 0.54 11.99
N THR A 4 2.67 1.27 13.06
CA THR A 4 2.49 2.72 13.07
C THR A 4 3.49 3.39 12.11
N PRO A 5 3.16 4.57 11.55
CA PRO A 5 4.07 5.30 10.67
C PRO A 5 5.44 5.56 11.31
N LYS A 6 5.48 5.81 12.62
CA LYS A 6 6.72 6.00 13.39
C LYS A 6 7.61 4.75 13.40
N LYS A 7 7.03 3.55 13.45
CA LYS A 7 7.78 2.30 13.35
C LYS A 7 8.31 2.10 11.93
N CYS A 8 7.53 2.43 10.91
CA CYS A 8 7.99 2.34 9.52
C CYS A 8 9.17 3.26 9.23
N THR A 9 9.12 4.52 9.69
CA THR A 9 10.24 5.46 9.52
C THR A 9 11.48 4.97 10.26
N LYS A 10 11.32 4.46 11.49
CA LYS A 10 12.44 3.88 12.25
C LYS A 10 13.08 2.67 11.55
N ILE A 11 12.29 1.81 10.91
CA ILE A 11 12.81 0.68 10.13
C ILE A 11 13.65 1.17 8.96
N VAL A 12 13.16 2.17 8.21
CA VAL A 12 13.87 2.72 7.06
C VAL A 12 15.15 3.46 7.46
N THR A 13 15.11 4.29 8.51
CA THR A 13 16.32 4.98 8.98
C THR A 13 17.38 4.01 9.49
N LEU A 14 16.99 2.92 10.16
CA LEU A 14 17.93 1.88 10.55
C LEU A 14 18.53 1.17 9.33
N GLN A 15 17.73 0.90 8.30
CA GLN A 15 18.22 0.27 7.07
C GLN A 15 19.18 1.17 6.28
N GLU A 16 18.92 2.49 6.24
CA GLU A 16 19.71 3.45 5.44
C GLU A 16 21.01 3.87 6.15
N HIS A 17 21.00 3.98 7.48
CA HIS A 17 22.12 4.53 8.25
C HIS A 17 22.90 3.50 9.08
N THR A 18 22.48 2.23 9.11
CA THR A 18 23.19 1.17 9.86
C THR A 18 23.33 -0.09 9.01
N ALA A 19 24.41 -0.85 9.23
CA ALA A 19 24.65 -2.13 8.55
C ALA A 19 23.90 -3.32 9.20
N LYS A 20 22.74 -3.07 9.81
CA LYS A 20 21.98 -4.10 10.53
C LYS A 20 21.23 -5.02 9.59
N THR A 21 21.08 -6.28 10.01
CA THR A 21 20.26 -7.24 9.26
C THR A 21 18.77 -7.00 9.48
N TYR A 22 17.93 -7.53 8.59
CA TYR A 22 16.47 -7.36 8.71
C TYR A 22 15.91 -8.00 10.00
N GLN A 23 16.54 -9.07 10.49
CA GLN A 23 16.20 -9.69 11.78
C GLN A 23 16.52 -8.76 12.95
N GLU A 24 17.71 -8.16 12.97
CA GLU A 24 18.10 -7.23 14.02
C GLU A 24 17.19 -6.00 14.04
N ILE A 25 16.86 -5.45 12.87
CA ILE A 25 15.95 -4.31 12.75
C ILE A 25 14.55 -4.68 13.30
N ALA A 26 14.06 -5.87 12.95
CA ALA A 26 12.79 -6.38 13.45
C ALA A 26 12.78 -6.50 14.98
N SER A 27 13.85 -7.04 15.57
CA SER A 27 14.03 -7.15 17.03
C SER A 27 14.09 -5.78 17.72
N VAL A 28 14.85 -4.83 17.16
CA VAL A 28 15.01 -3.47 17.73
C VAL A 28 13.70 -2.66 17.70
N VAL A 29 12.88 -2.85 16.66
CA VAL A 29 11.61 -2.11 16.50
C VAL A 29 10.42 -2.86 17.13
N GLY A 30 10.60 -4.15 17.47
CA GLY A 30 9.54 -5.00 18.02
C GLY A 30 8.45 -5.27 16.98
N VAL A 31 8.83 -5.74 15.79
CA VAL A 31 7.93 -6.13 14.69
C VAL A 31 8.36 -7.48 14.12
N SER A 32 7.48 -8.13 13.36
CA SER A 32 7.86 -9.37 12.67
C SER A 32 8.86 -9.10 11.53
N LEU A 33 9.67 -10.10 11.19
CA LEU A 33 10.59 -10.04 10.04
C LEU A 33 9.83 -9.75 8.73
N ALA A 34 8.68 -10.38 8.52
CA ALA A 34 7.83 -10.17 7.35
C ALA A 34 7.37 -8.70 7.26
N THR A 35 7.05 -8.08 8.40
CA THR A 35 6.70 -6.66 8.45
C THR A 35 7.86 -5.77 8.06
N ALA A 36 9.05 -5.98 8.64
CA ALA A 36 10.24 -5.19 8.32
C ALA A 36 10.59 -5.30 6.83
N SER A 37 10.59 -6.53 6.30
CA SER A 37 10.83 -6.79 4.87
C SER A 37 9.81 -6.09 3.97
N ARG A 38 8.52 -6.15 4.30
CA ARG A 38 7.47 -5.47 3.53
C ARG A 38 7.66 -3.96 3.49
N VAL A 39 8.02 -3.34 4.62
CA VAL A 39 8.25 -1.88 4.71
C VAL A 39 9.45 -1.46 3.87
N ILE A 40 10.56 -2.21 3.94
CA ILE A 40 11.77 -1.92 3.17
C ILE A 40 11.49 -2.04 1.67
N LYS A 41 10.83 -3.12 1.23
CA LYS A 41 10.40 -3.29 -0.16
C LYS A 41 9.49 -2.16 -0.63
N LEU A 42 8.50 -1.77 0.17
CA LEU A 42 7.59 -0.67 -0.15
C LEU A 42 8.36 0.66 -0.37
N LYS A 43 9.33 0.95 0.50
CA LYS A 43 10.19 2.14 0.38
C LYS A 43 11.04 2.10 -0.90
N GLN A 44 11.58 0.93 -1.26
CA GLN A 44 12.36 0.75 -2.49
C GLN A 44 11.50 0.91 -3.75
N GLU A 45 10.29 0.34 -3.76
CA GLU A 45 9.39 0.38 -4.92
C GLU A 45 8.71 1.73 -5.13
N THR A 46 8.36 2.44 -4.04
CA THR A 46 7.51 3.64 -4.12
C THR A 46 8.19 4.92 -3.63
N GLY A 47 9.38 4.82 -3.02
CA GLY A 47 10.05 5.93 -2.36
C GLY A 47 9.41 6.35 -1.04
N SER A 48 8.30 5.73 -0.62
CA SER A 48 7.51 6.13 0.56
C SER A 48 7.18 4.96 1.48
N VAL A 49 7.10 5.24 2.78
CA VAL A 49 6.56 4.31 3.79
C VAL A 49 5.06 4.51 4.03
N SER A 50 4.49 5.52 3.41
CA SER A 50 3.06 5.84 3.52
C SER A 50 2.23 4.78 2.80
N PRO A 51 1.03 4.46 3.31
CA PRO A 51 0.10 3.61 2.58
C PRO A 51 -0.17 4.17 1.18
N LYS A 52 -0.05 3.32 0.15
CA LYS A 52 -0.33 3.71 -1.24
C LYS A 52 -1.78 4.19 -1.43
N ARG A 53 -2.70 3.69 -0.61
CA ARG A 53 -4.13 3.96 -0.73
C ARG A 53 -4.52 5.22 0.07
N LYS A 54 -5.09 6.22 -0.61
CA LYS A 54 -5.71 7.39 0.01
C LYS A 54 -7.25 7.26 -0.06
N GLY A 55 -7.94 7.35 1.09
CA GLY A 55 -9.40 7.41 1.19
C GLY A 55 -10.11 6.12 1.60
N LYS A 56 -11.46 6.15 1.59
CA LYS A 56 -12.33 5.01 1.95
C LYS A 56 -12.25 3.87 0.92
N CYS A 57 -12.66 2.68 1.34
CA CYS A 57 -12.74 1.50 0.48
C CYS A 57 -13.69 1.71 -0.71
N GLY A 58 -13.35 1.12 -1.86
CA GLY A 58 -14.09 1.21 -3.12
C GLY A 58 -13.17 1.51 -4.31
N HIS A 59 -13.52 0.99 -5.49
CA HIS A 59 -12.95 1.49 -6.75
C HIS A 59 -13.58 2.85 -7.03
N LYS A 60 -12.77 3.86 -7.35
CA LYS A 60 -13.30 5.17 -7.72
C LYS A 60 -13.97 5.03 -9.08
N LYS A 61 -15.30 4.94 -9.09
CA LYS A 61 -16.08 4.91 -10.32
C LYS A 61 -16.46 6.35 -10.71
N LYS A 62 -16.38 6.65 -12.00
CA LYS A 62 -16.93 7.90 -12.57
C LYS A 62 -18.45 7.78 -12.78
N THR A 63 -18.92 6.56 -12.97
CA THR A 63 -20.30 6.20 -13.25
C THR A 63 -20.98 5.60 -12.03
N THR A 64 -22.28 5.82 -11.92
CA THR A 64 -23.13 5.10 -10.98
C THR A 64 -23.52 3.74 -11.55
N PRO A 65 -24.00 2.79 -10.72
CA PRO A 65 -24.52 1.52 -11.21
C PRO A 65 -25.63 1.67 -12.27
N THR A 66 -26.43 2.73 -12.18
CA THR A 66 -27.50 3.05 -13.13
C THR A 66 -26.93 3.52 -14.48
N ASP A 67 -25.86 4.30 -14.46
CA ASP A 67 -25.17 4.74 -15.67
C ASP A 67 -24.50 3.54 -16.36
N ASP A 68 -23.83 2.68 -15.59
CA ASP A 68 -23.23 1.43 -16.10
C ASP A 68 -24.31 0.57 -16.79
N ALA A 69 -25.49 0.43 -16.18
CA ALA A 69 -26.61 -0.34 -16.76
C ALA A 69 -27.15 0.30 -18.05
N SER A 70 -27.21 1.62 -18.11
CA SER A 70 -27.67 2.36 -19.29
C SER A 70 -26.69 2.23 -20.46
N LEU A 71 -25.39 2.37 -20.19
CA LEU A 71 -24.32 2.18 -21.17
C LEU A 71 -24.30 0.75 -21.72
N LEU A 72 -24.45 -0.25 -20.85
CA LEU A 72 -24.54 -1.66 -21.27
C LEU A 72 -25.76 -1.92 -22.15
N ARG A 73 -26.92 -1.31 -21.83
CA ARG A 73 -28.12 -1.43 -22.65
C ARG A 73 -27.95 -0.77 -24.01
N GLN A 74 -27.35 0.41 -24.08
CA GLN A 74 -27.07 1.11 -25.34
C GLN A 74 -26.09 0.32 -26.21
N SER A 75 -24.98 -0.16 -25.63
CA SER A 75 -24.00 -0.99 -26.33
C SER A 75 -24.59 -2.30 -26.88
N LYS A 76 -25.57 -2.89 -26.20
CA LYS A 76 -26.29 -4.07 -26.71
C LYS A 76 -27.26 -3.76 -27.84
N LYS A 77 -27.82 -2.54 -27.87
CA LYS A 77 -28.80 -2.12 -28.88
C LYS A 77 -28.11 -1.80 -30.20
N ASP A 78 -26.98 -1.10 -30.13
CA ASP A 78 -26.18 -0.70 -31.29
C ASP A 78 -24.72 -1.14 -31.08
N PRO A 79 -24.41 -2.43 -31.31
CA PRO A 79 -23.04 -2.92 -31.25
C PRO A 79 -22.27 -2.38 -32.46
N HIS A 80 -21.20 -1.63 -32.20
CA HIS A 80 -20.26 -1.17 -33.20
C HIS A 80 -19.21 -2.23 -33.53
#